data_AF-A0A8H8N4G8-F1
#
_entry.id   AF-A0A8H8N4G8-F1
#
_cell.length_a   1.000
_cell.length_b   1.000
_cell.length_c   1.000
_cell.angle_alpha   90.00
_cell.angle_beta   90.00
_cell.angle_gamma   90.00
#
_symmetry.space_group_name_H-M   'P 1'
#
loop_
_entity.id
_entity.type
_entity.pdbx_description
1 polymer ?
#
loop_
_entity_poly.entity_id
_entity_poly.type
_entity_poly.pdbx_seq_one_letter_code
_entity_poly.pdbx_strand_id
1 'polypeptide(L)'
;MAGALVAVKPHVLDFQNTDFDALETGLARLNELLGPFFVDASGEEASEVRVCRGRTRSRRSVRSFPAFGSPLNSSAGVRLWNASIVLRGVLDLQADKPGPQKRVFASLRLAAFRLVEAGTSSPPTVESLVHLLQLASKAAAALSDCDDDRAQQVLMTAADYEVLVKELAAKDDDRNVQQKTESATVQYYCSRMDAAWKEGNEGVAYFMLEQATDERRLDDMPLTEVEEVIGRATQIGKGLLRKAWGNVAEPEAVADSKMGLNAVKWLQRRFRRLNGSQAMKET
;
A
#
# COMPACT_ATOMS: atom_id res chain seq x y z
N MET A 1 -0.24 -26.30 -6.88
CA MET A 1 -0.36 -24.97 -7.54
C MET A 1 -1.04 -25.01 -8.91
N ALA A 2 -0.61 -25.86 -9.85
CA ALA A 2 -1.15 -25.85 -11.23
C ALA A 2 -2.69 -25.98 -11.30
N GLY A 3 -3.32 -26.89 -10.54
CA GLY A 3 -4.78 -27.05 -10.55
C GLY A 3 -5.57 -25.83 -10.08
N ALA A 4 -5.07 -25.08 -9.09
CA ALA A 4 -5.73 -23.86 -8.60
C ALA A 4 -5.58 -22.70 -9.59
N LEU A 5 -4.43 -22.62 -10.30
CA LEU A 5 -4.19 -21.62 -11.34
C LEU A 5 -4.99 -21.89 -12.63
N VAL A 6 -5.26 -23.16 -12.95
CA VAL A 6 -6.06 -23.55 -14.14
C VAL A 6 -7.52 -23.08 -14.03
N ALA A 7 -8.06 -22.93 -12.81
CA ALA A 7 -9.43 -22.47 -12.58
C ALA A 7 -9.63 -20.98 -12.95
N VAL A 8 -8.57 -20.17 -12.92
CA VAL A 8 -8.67 -18.72 -13.18
C VAL A 8 -8.13 -18.40 -14.57
N LYS A 9 -8.92 -18.68 -15.61
CA LYS A 9 -8.63 -18.17 -16.96
C LYS A 9 -9.04 -16.69 -17.04
N PRO A 10 -8.10 -15.74 -17.13
CA PRO A 10 -8.39 -14.30 -16.98
C PRO A 10 -9.28 -13.74 -18.10
N HIS A 11 -9.22 -14.33 -19.29
CA HIS A 11 -10.06 -13.99 -20.44
C HIS A 11 -11.49 -14.55 -20.32
N VAL A 12 -11.81 -15.24 -19.23
CA VAL A 12 -13.08 -15.94 -19.00
C VAL A 12 -13.76 -15.48 -17.70
N LEU A 13 -13.18 -14.51 -16.96
CA LEU A 13 -13.88 -13.91 -15.83
C LEU A 13 -14.94 -12.94 -16.34
N ASP A 14 -16.08 -13.50 -16.73
CA ASP A 14 -17.31 -12.75 -16.91
C ASP A 14 -17.83 -12.33 -15.53
N PHE A 15 -17.36 -11.18 -15.06
CA PHE A 15 -17.72 -10.63 -13.76
C PHE A 15 -19.23 -10.33 -13.62
N GLN A 16 -20.00 -10.34 -14.70
CA GLN A 16 -21.46 -10.16 -14.63
C GLN A 16 -22.16 -11.43 -14.11
N ASN A 17 -21.63 -12.60 -14.46
CA ASN A 17 -22.23 -13.91 -14.14
C ASN A 17 -21.39 -14.72 -13.14
N THR A 18 -20.35 -14.13 -12.56
CA THR A 18 -19.44 -14.80 -11.64
C THR A 18 -20.11 -14.98 -10.27
N ASP A 19 -20.07 -16.20 -9.74
CA ASP A 19 -20.32 -16.48 -8.33
C ASP A 19 -19.13 -15.96 -7.50
N PHE A 20 -19.29 -14.77 -6.94
CA PHE A 20 -18.24 -14.10 -6.18
C PHE A 20 -17.88 -14.81 -4.88
N ASP A 21 -18.79 -15.58 -4.27
CA ASP A 21 -18.52 -16.30 -3.02
C ASP A 21 -17.63 -17.53 -3.28
N ALA A 22 -17.91 -18.25 -4.37
CA ALA A 22 -17.06 -19.34 -4.85
C ALA A 22 -15.66 -18.84 -5.24
N LEU A 23 -15.59 -17.71 -5.95
CA LEU A 23 -14.33 -17.09 -6.34
C LEU A 23 -13.54 -16.59 -5.11
N GLU A 24 -14.21 -15.98 -4.13
CA GLU A 24 -13.61 -15.55 -2.86
C GLU A 24 -12.95 -16.73 -2.14
N THR A 25 -13.69 -17.84 -2.01
CA THR A 25 -13.21 -19.07 -1.38
C THR A 25 -11.99 -19.65 -2.12
N GLY A 26 -12.02 -19.66 -3.45
CA GLY A 26 -10.89 -20.11 -4.27
C GLY A 26 -9.65 -19.25 -4.11
N LEU A 27 -9.80 -17.92 -4.08
CA LEU A 27 -8.71 -16.97 -3.87
C LEU A 27 -8.16 -17.02 -2.45
N ALA A 28 -9.00 -17.23 -1.43
CA ALA A 28 -8.57 -17.41 -0.05
C ALA A 28 -7.61 -18.62 0.05
N ARG A 29 -8.03 -19.78 -0.48
CA ARG A 29 -7.19 -20.99 -0.53
C ARG A 29 -5.90 -20.79 -1.32
N LEU A 30 -5.96 -20.07 -2.44
CA LEU A 30 -4.75 -19.74 -3.21
C LEU A 30 -3.77 -18.89 -2.39
N ASN A 31 -4.27 -17.87 -1.69
CA ASN A 31 -3.45 -16.99 -0.86
C ASN A 31 -2.86 -17.74 0.35
N GLU A 32 -3.59 -18.67 0.96
CA GLU A 32 -3.07 -19.56 2.00
C GLU A 32 -1.92 -20.43 1.49
N LEU A 33 -2.05 -21.00 0.28
CA LEU A 33 -0.98 -21.79 -0.34
C LEU A 33 0.25 -20.95 -0.70
N LEU A 34 0.06 -19.67 -1.00
CA LEU A 34 1.16 -18.75 -1.31
C LEU A 34 1.84 -18.21 -0.04
N GLY A 35 1.13 -18.10 1.09
CA GLY A 35 1.61 -17.49 2.34
C GLY A 35 2.95 -18.04 2.87
N PRO A 36 3.14 -19.38 2.99
CA PRO A 36 4.35 -19.97 3.54
C PRO A 36 5.65 -19.61 2.81
N PHE A 37 5.57 -19.20 1.54
CA PHE A 37 6.76 -18.81 0.77
C PHE A 37 7.32 -17.45 1.17
N PHE A 38 6.60 -16.66 1.97
CA PHE A 38 6.93 -15.25 2.25
C PHE A 38 7.05 -14.91 3.73
N VAL A 39 6.70 -15.82 4.63
CA VAL A 39 7.00 -15.65 6.06
C VAL A 39 8.49 -15.92 6.22
N ASP A 40 9.24 -14.93 6.68
CA ASP A 40 10.70 -15.00 6.77
C ASP A 40 11.16 -16.31 7.42
N ALA A 41 12.20 -16.91 6.84
CA ALA A 41 12.87 -18.10 7.38
C ALA A 41 13.53 -17.87 8.75
N SER A 42 13.29 -16.72 9.39
CA SER A 42 13.79 -16.40 10.71
C SER A 42 13.09 -17.18 11.83
N GLY A 43 11.92 -17.78 11.61
CA GLY A 43 11.39 -18.88 12.45
C GLY A 43 11.39 -18.65 13.97
N GLU A 44 11.47 -17.41 14.44
CA GLU A 44 11.29 -17.07 15.85
C GLU A 44 9.83 -16.66 16.01
N GLU A 45 9.04 -17.57 16.59
CA GLU A 45 7.66 -17.33 16.99
C GLU A 45 7.56 -15.98 17.72
N ALA A 46 6.84 -15.04 17.11
CA ALA A 46 6.48 -13.77 17.69
C ALA A 46 5.47 -13.98 18.83
N SER A 47 5.96 -14.37 20.01
CA SER A 47 5.22 -14.36 21.27
C SER A 47 5.94 -13.48 22.27
N GLU A 48 5.80 -12.16 22.12
CA GLU A 48 5.76 -11.20 23.24
C GLU A 48 5.56 -9.78 22.70
N VAL A 49 4.42 -9.18 23.05
CA VAL A 49 4.20 -7.74 22.97
C VAL A 49 5.11 -7.07 24.00
N ARG A 50 6.36 -6.78 23.62
CA ARG A 50 7.25 -5.92 24.40
C ARG A 50 7.26 -4.51 23.86
N VAL A 51 6.66 -3.64 24.65
CA VAL A 51 6.73 -2.18 24.58
C VAL A 51 8.19 -1.74 24.41
N CYS A 52 8.48 -1.15 23.25
CA CYS A 52 9.81 -0.69 22.87
C CYS A 52 10.34 0.45 23.77
N ARG A 53 11.40 0.19 24.53
CA ARG A 53 12.41 1.19 24.91
C ARG A 53 13.82 0.58 24.81
N GLY A 54 14.64 1.10 23.91
CA GLY A 54 16.09 0.83 23.85
C GLY A 54 16.58 0.25 22.52
N ARG A 55 17.08 1.11 21.64
CA ARG A 55 17.67 0.74 20.33
C ARG A 55 19.05 0.12 20.52
N THR A 56 19.18 -1.18 20.27
CA THR A 56 20.40 -1.77 19.68
C THR A 56 20.09 -2.04 18.21
N ARG A 57 21.02 -1.67 17.31
CA ARG A 57 20.95 -1.95 15.87
C ARG A 57 21.03 -3.47 15.66
N SER A 58 19.90 -4.17 15.80
CA SER A 58 19.79 -5.55 15.35
C SER A 58 20.02 -5.57 13.84
N ARG A 59 21.00 -6.36 13.39
CA ARG A 59 21.21 -6.65 11.97
C ARG A 59 19.94 -7.28 11.44
N ARG A 60 19.10 -6.51 10.73
CA ARG A 60 17.94 -7.08 10.03
C ARG A 60 18.48 -8.13 9.07
N SER A 61 17.97 -9.36 9.20
CA SER A 61 18.25 -10.43 8.26
C SER A 61 17.77 -9.96 6.89
N VAL A 62 18.69 -9.88 5.92
CA VAL A 62 18.34 -9.54 4.54
C VAL A 62 17.43 -10.64 4.02
N ARG A 63 16.22 -10.27 3.61
CA ARG A 63 15.22 -11.22 3.10
C ARG A 63 15.79 -11.97 1.90
N SER A 64 15.85 -13.29 1.98
CA SER A 64 16.32 -14.13 0.88
C SER A 64 15.18 -14.40 -0.09
N PHE A 65 15.29 -13.91 -1.33
CA PHE A 65 14.32 -14.25 -2.38
C PHE A 65 14.47 -15.74 -2.74
N PRO A 66 13.37 -16.51 -2.77
CA PRO A 66 13.44 -17.92 -3.14
C PRO A 66 13.96 -18.06 -4.58
N ALA A 67 14.94 -18.93 -4.79
CA ALA A 67 15.55 -19.18 -6.11
C ALA A 67 14.61 -19.89 -7.11
N PHE A 68 13.32 -20.02 -6.79
CA PHE A 68 12.31 -20.78 -7.53
C PHE A 68 11.53 -19.94 -8.56
N GLY A 69 12.17 -18.90 -9.11
CA GLY A 69 11.57 -18.00 -10.09
C GLY A 69 11.33 -18.66 -11.46
N SER A 70 10.32 -19.51 -11.57
CA SER A 70 9.81 -19.91 -12.88
C SER A 70 9.13 -18.70 -13.54
N PRO A 71 9.50 -18.30 -14.77
CA PRO A 71 8.91 -17.16 -15.49
C PRO A 71 7.37 -17.24 -15.60
N LEU A 72 6.84 -18.46 -15.52
CA LEU A 72 5.41 -18.77 -15.50
C LEU A 72 4.67 -18.05 -14.37
N ASN A 73 5.27 -17.91 -13.18
CA ASN A 73 4.63 -17.29 -12.02
C ASN A 73 4.42 -15.79 -12.23
N SER A 74 5.43 -15.08 -12.77
CA SER A 74 5.33 -13.65 -13.06
C SER A 74 4.21 -13.35 -14.08
N SER A 75 4.14 -14.12 -15.17
CA SER A 75 3.10 -13.94 -16.19
C SER A 75 1.68 -14.21 -15.66
N ALA A 76 1.52 -15.19 -14.76
CA ALA A 76 0.24 -15.46 -14.11
C ALA A 76 -0.17 -14.32 -13.17
N GLY A 77 0.78 -13.83 -12.36
CA GLY A 77 0.56 -12.69 -11.46
C GLY A 77 0.14 -11.43 -12.21
N VAL A 78 0.82 -11.08 -13.31
CA VAL A 78 0.46 -9.93 -14.16
C VAL A 78 -0.95 -10.07 -14.74
N ARG A 79 -1.33 -11.28 -15.18
CA ARG A 79 -2.68 -11.52 -15.71
C ARG A 79 -3.77 -11.35 -14.64
N LEU A 80 -3.55 -11.85 -13.43
CA LEU A 80 -4.47 -11.66 -12.30
C LEU A 80 -4.55 -10.18 -11.90
N TRP A 81 -3.42 -9.48 -11.94
CA TRP A 81 -3.38 -8.03 -11.69
C TRP A 81 -4.25 -7.28 -12.70
N ASN A 82 -4.12 -7.57 -13.99
CA ASN A 82 -4.92 -6.94 -15.02
C ASN A 82 -6.42 -7.29 -14.87
N ALA A 83 -6.76 -8.54 -14.54
CA ALA A 83 -8.13 -8.92 -14.24
C ALA A 83 -8.72 -8.12 -13.07
N SER A 84 -7.92 -7.82 -12.04
CA SER A 84 -8.36 -6.98 -10.93
C SER A 84 -8.65 -5.53 -11.34
N ILE A 85 -7.99 -4.99 -12.37
CA ILE A 85 -8.28 -3.66 -12.90
C ILE A 85 -9.65 -3.64 -13.57
N VAL A 86 -9.99 -4.68 -14.34
CA VAL A 86 -11.31 -4.84 -14.95
C VAL A 86 -12.40 -4.95 -13.88
N LEU A 87 -12.17 -5.76 -12.83
CA LEU A 87 -13.09 -5.89 -11.71
C LEU A 87 -13.32 -4.56 -10.98
N ARG A 88 -12.28 -3.72 -10.83
CA ARG A 88 -12.43 -2.38 -10.24
C ARG A 88 -13.43 -1.52 -11.02
N GLY A 89 -13.38 -1.54 -12.35
CA GLY A 89 -14.34 -0.80 -13.18
C GLY A 89 -15.79 -1.25 -12.95
N VAL A 90 -16.01 -2.55 -12.70
CA VAL A 90 -17.34 -3.08 -12.33
C VAL A 90 -17.76 -2.63 -10.94
N LEU A 91 -16.83 -2.60 -9.98
CA LEU A 91 -17.07 -2.13 -8.61
C LEU A 91 -17.47 -0.66 -8.55
N ASP A 92 -16.82 0.20 -9.34
CA ASP A 92 -17.09 1.65 -9.35
C ASP A 92 -18.52 1.95 -9.82
N LEU A 93 -19.11 1.09 -10.66
CA LEU A 93 -20.52 1.19 -11.08
C LEU A 93 -21.51 0.76 -9.98
N GLN A 94 -21.04 0.09 -8.93
CA GLN A 94 -21.86 -0.49 -7.85
C GLN A 94 -21.50 0.10 -6.47
N ALA A 95 -20.98 1.33 -6.43
CA ALA A 95 -20.39 1.94 -5.24
C ALA A 95 -21.25 1.90 -3.96
N ASP A 96 -22.58 1.90 -4.10
CA ASP A 96 -23.53 1.95 -2.98
C ASP A 96 -23.69 0.63 -2.21
N LYS A 97 -23.18 -0.49 -2.72
CA LYS A 97 -23.34 -1.81 -2.06
C LYS A 97 -21.99 -2.37 -1.60
N PRO A 98 -21.69 -2.38 -0.29
CA PRO A 98 -20.59 -3.17 0.23
C PRO A 98 -20.92 -4.65 0.00
N GLY A 99 -20.14 -5.33 -0.83
CA GLY A 99 -20.39 -6.70 -1.23
C GLY A 99 -19.12 -7.55 -1.34
N PRO A 100 -19.29 -8.87 -1.55
CA PRO A 100 -18.18 -9.83 -1.68
C PRO A 100 -17.19 -9.45 -2.79
N GLN A 101 -17.61 -8.65 -3.77
CA GLN A 101 -16.78 -8.19 -4.87
C GLN A 101 -15.55 -7.39 -4.40
N LYS A 102 -15.66 -6.59 -3.32
CA LYS A 102 -14.51 -5.85 -2.76
C LYS A 102 -13.47 -6.80 -2.17
N ARG A 103 -13.91 -7.82 -1.44
CA ARG A 103 -13.02 -8.85 -0.86
C ARG A 103 -12.37 -9.73 -1.93
N VAL A 104 -13.12 -10.06 -2.98
CA VAL A 104 -12.58 -10.73 -4.17
C VAL A 104 -11.52 -9.87 -4.84
N PHE A 105 -11.79 -8.56 -5.04
CA PHE A 105 -10.82 -7.63 -5.62
C PHE A 105 -9.54 -7.56 -4.78
N ALA A 106 -9.64 -7.43 -3.46
CA ALA A 106 -8.50 -7.41 -2.56
C ALA A 106 -7.72 -8.72 -2.57
N SER A 107 -8.41 -9.86 -2.50
CA SER A 107 -7.80 -11.20 -2.55
C SER A 107 -7.11 -11.48 -3.89
N LEU A 108 -7.66 -10.97 -4.98
CA LEU A 108 -7.07 -11.08 -6.32
C LEU A 108 -5.80 -10.23 -6.44
N ARG A 109 -5.80 -9.01 -5.89
CA ARG A 109 -4.60 -8.14 -5.82
C ARG A 109 -3.49 -8.80 -5.00
N LEU A 110 -3.83 -9.40 -3.87
CA LEU A 110 -2.88 -10.13 -3.03
C LEU A 110 -2.26 -11.32 -3.79
N ALA A 111 -3.10 -12.17 -4.38
CA ALA A 111 -2.61 -13.34 -5.12
C ALA A 111 -1.73 -12.95 -6.31
N ALA A 112 -2.14 -11.91 -7.06
CA ALA A 112 -1.38 -11.36 -8.16
C ALA A 112 -0.01 -10.85 -7.70
N PHE A 113 0.02 -10.04 -6.63
CA PHE A 113 1.26 -9.54 -6.04
C PHE A 113 2.20 -10.68 -5.64
N ARG A 114 1.72 -11.67 -4.87
CA ARG A 114 2.53 -12.82 -4.44
C ARG A 114 3.10 -13.63 -5.60
N LEU A 115 2.34 -13.80 -6.68
CA LEU A 115 2.82 -14.51 -7.87
C LEU A 115 3.89 -13.72 -8.65
N VAL A 116 3.75 -12.39 -8.74
CA VAL A 116 4.81 -11.53 -9.33
C VAL A 116 6.07 -11.55 -8.46
N GLU A 117 5.90 -11.45 -7.14
CA GLU A 117 6.97 -11.54 -6.14
C GLU A 117 7.75 -12.85 -6.26
N ALA A 118 7.05 -14.00 -6.28
CA ALA A 118 7.67 -15.32 -6.49
C ALA A 118 8.33 -15.49 -7.87
N GLY A 119 7.90 -14.72 -8.87
CA GLY A 119 8.46 -14.75 -10.23
C GLY A 119 9.59 -13.75 -10.46
N THR A 120 9.94 -12.92 -9.48
CA THR A 120 11.01 -11.92 -9.60
C THR A 120 12.38 -12.59 -9.46
N SER A 121 13.36 -12.16 -10.26
CA SER A 121 14.72 -12.71 -10.22
C SER A 121 15.44 -12.34 -8.92
N SER A 122 16.34 -13.23 -8.46
CA SER A 122 17.23 -13.00 -7.33
C SER A 122 18.68 -12.86 -7.83
N PRO A 123 19.39 -11.75 -7.54
CA PRO A 123 18.93 -10.56 -6.83
C PRO A 123 18.00 -9.68 -7.68
N PRO A 124 17.07 -8.93 -7.07
CA PRO A 124 16.18 -8.04 -7.82
C PRO A 124 16.89 -6.74 -8.24
N THR A 125 16.50 -6.19 -9.39
CA THR A 125 16.96 -4.86 -9.84
C THR A 125 16.21 -3.74 -9.11
N VAL A 126 16.71 -2.50 -9.21
CA VAL A 126 16.01 -1.31 -8.63
C VAL A 126 14.60 -1.20 -9.21
N GLU A 127 14.44 -1.33 -10.52
CA GLU A 127 13.13 -1.23 -11.20
C GLU A 127 12.19 -2.34 -10.76
N SER A 128 12.72 -3.56 -10.59
CA SER A 128 11.93 -4.70 -10.11
C SER A 128 11.43 -4.45 -8.68
N LEU A 129 12.27 -3.89 -7.80
CA LEU A 129 11.88 -3.54 -6.43
C LEU A 129 10.90 -2.36 -6.38
N VAL A 130 11.10 -1.33 -7.21
CA VAL A 130 10.15 -0.22 -7.36
C VAL A 130 8.78 -0.76 -7.76
N HIS A 131 8.73 -1.68 -8.72
CA HIS A 131 7.49 -2.32 -9.13
C HIS A 131 6.87 -3.16 -8.00
N LEU A 132 7.66 -4.00 -7.30
CA LEU A 132 7.18 -4.79 -6.17
C LEU A 132 6.64 -3.91 -5.03
N LEU A 133 7.30 -2.80 -4.72
CA LEU A 133 6.87 -1.83 -3.72
C LEU A 133 5.50 -1.22 -4.09
N GLN A 134 5.31 -0.83 -5.35
CA GLN A 134 4.03 -0.31 -5.84
C GLN A 134 2.93 -1.37 -5.79
N LEU A 135 3.22 -2.61 -6.22
CA LEU A 135 2.26 -3.72 -6.17
C LEU A 135 1.85 -4.04 -4.74
N ALA A 136 2.81 -4.17 -3.82
CA ALA A 136 2.57 -4.43 -2.41
C ALA A 136 1.71 -3.32 -1.78
N SER A 137 2.05 -2.06 -2.05
CA SER A 137 1.31 -0.91 -1.53
C SER A 137 -0.15 -0.89 -2.00
N LYS A 138 -0.38 -1.14 -3.29
CA LYS A 138 -1.74 -1.21 -3.89
C LYS A 138 -2.53 -2.43 -3.39
N ALA A 139 -1.87 -3.57 -3.17
CA ALA A 139 -2.52 -4.76 -2.60
C ALA A 139 -2.90 -4.54 -1.13
N ALA A 140 -1.99 -3.99 -0.32
CA ALA A 140 -2.25 -3.63 1.06
C ALA A 140 -3.39 -2.62 1.21
N ALA A 141 -3.45 -1.59 0.34
CA ALA A 141 -4.56 -0.64 0.33
C ALA A 141 -5.90 -1.33 0.09
N ALA A 142 -5.97 -2.24 -0.91
CA ALA A 142 -7.19 -2.99 -1.20
C ALA A 142 -7.63 -3.90 -0.04
N LEU A 143 -6.67 -4.56 0.63
CA LEU A 143 -6.94 -5.39 1.82
C LEU A 143 -7.42 -4.54 2.99
N SER A 144 -6.80 -3.38 3.22
CA SER A 144 -7.19 -2.43 4.25
C SER A 144 -8.57 -1.80 4.00
N ASP A 145 -9.01 -1.67 2.75
CA ASP A 145 -10.40 -1.26 2.42
C ASP A 145 -11.43 -2.33 2.79
N CYS A 146 -11.00 -3.56 3.05
CA CYS A 146 -11.83 -4.68 3.46
C CYS A 146 -11.61 -5.09 4.92
N ASP A 147 -10.88 -4.27 5.70
CA ASP A 147 -10.49 -4.58 7.09
C ASP A 147 -9.82 -5.96 7.24
N ASP A 148 -9.02 -6.35 6.26
CA ASP A 148 -8.32 -7.65 6.24
C ASP A 148 -6.95 -7.54 6.92
N ASP A 149 -6.73 -8.33 7.99
CA ASP A 149 -5.51 -8.35 8.80
C ASP A 149 -4.23 -8.60 7.98
N ARG A 150 -4.34 -9.28 6.83
CA ARG A 150 -3.19 -9.54 5.95
C ARG A 150 -2.61 -8.24 5.37
N ALA A 151 -3.34 -7.13 5.39
CA ALA A 151 -2.85 -5.82 4.97
C ALA A 151 -1.57 -5.43 5.72
N GLN A 152 -1.51 -5.66 7.04
CA GLN A 152 -0.32 -5.33 7.84
C GLN A 152 0.90 -6.15 7.42
N GLN A 153 0.71 -7.44 7.13
CA GLN A 153 1.79 -8.32 6.67
C GLN A 153 2.36 -7.87 5.31
N VAL A 154 1.49 -7.46 4.39
CA VAL A 154 1.91 -6.90 3.10
C VAL A 154 2.63 -5.56 3.28
N LEU A 155 2.20 -4.71 4.22
CA LEU A 155 2.88 -3.43 4.53
C LEU A 155 4.25 -3.64 5.20
N MET A 156 4.44 -4.70 5.97
CA MET A 156 5.76 -5.08 6.48
C MET A 156 6.70 -5.47 5.34
N THR A 157 6.21 -6.33 4.43
CA THR A 157 6.93 -6.69 3.20
C THR A 157 7.27 -5.46 2.35
N ALA A 158 6.33 -4.52 2.20
CA ALA A 158 6.56 -3.27 1.48
C ALA A 158 7.63 -2.39 2.17
N ALA A 159 7.69 -2.39 3.50
CA ALA A 159 8.73 -1.68 4.25
C ALA A 159 10.13 -2.24 3.97
N ASP A 160 10.25 -3.56 3.79
CA ASP A 160 11.53 -4.17 3.42
C ASP A 160 11.95 -3.78 1.99
N TYR A 161 10.99 -3.76 1.05
CA TYR A 161 11.25 -3.27 -0.31
C TYR A 161 11.65 -1.81 -0.33
N GLU A 162 11.02 -0.97 0.48
CA GLU A 162 11.35 0.45 0.60
C GLU A 162 12.81 0.67 1.03
N VAL A 163 13.28 -0.11 2.01
CA VAL A 163 14.69 -0.08 2.46
C VAL A 163 15.63 -0.51 1.34
N LEU A 164 15.33 -1.62 0.66
CA LEU A 164 16.17 -2.13 -0.44
C LEU A 164 16.21 -1.17 -1.64
N VAL A 165 15.08 -0.56 -1.98
CA VAL A 165 15.00 0.46 -3.04
C VAL A 165 15.91 1.63 -2.70
N LYS A 166 15.83 2.17 -1.48
CA LYS A 166 16.72 3.27 -1.04
C LYS A 166 18.19 2.91 -1.10
N GLU A 167 18.56 1.71 -0.66
CA GLU A 167 19.96 1.26 -0.64
C GLU A 167 20.55 1.08 -2.04
N LEU A 168 19.74 0.61 -3.00
CA LEU A 168 20.19 0.41 -4.38
C LEU A 168 20.10 1.69 -5.22
N ALA A 169 19.04 2.49 -5.06
CA ALA A 169 18.89 3.78 -5.75
C ALA A 169 19.98 4.79 -5.33
N ALA A 170 20.48 4.74 -4.10
CA ALA A 170 21.61 5.58 -3.67
C ALA A 170 22.93 5.32 -4.44
N LYS A 171 22.99 4.26 -5.25
CA LYS A 171 24.14 3.93 -6.10
C LYS A 171 23.90 4.26 -7.58
N ASP A 172 22.69 4.70 -7.91
CA ASP A 172 22.27 5.00 -9.27
C ASP A 172 22.07 6.51 -9.42
N ASP A 173 22.78 7.12 -10.37
CA ASP A 173 22.69 8.55 -10.65
C ASP A 173 21.59 8.88 -11.69
N ASP A 174 20.84 7.88 -12.19
CA ASP A 174 19.75 8.11 -13.14
C ASP A 174 18.54 8.81 -12.47
N ARG A 175 18.34 10.07 -12.83
CA ARG A 175 17.21 10.90 -12.38
C ARG A 175 15.85 10.24 -12.63
N ASN A 176 15.67 9.47 -13.71
CA ASN A 176 14.41 8.78 -14.00
C ASN A 176 14.15 7.65 -13.00
N VAL A 177 15.19 6.88 -12.66
CA VAL A 177 15.13 5.84 -11.62
C VAL A 177 14.81 6.47 -10.27
N GLN A 178 15.44 7.60 -9.94
CA GLN A 178 15.19 8.34 -8.71
C GLN A 178 13.73 8.82 -8.62
N GLN A 179 13.20 9.42 -9.69
CA GLN A 179 11.80 9.88 -9.72
C GLN A 179 10.81 8.72 -9.50
N LYS A 180 11.01 7.58 -10.18
CA LYS A 180 10.16 6.39 -10.01
C LYS A 180 10.26 5.81 -8.60
N THR A 181 11.46 5.83 -8.03
CA THR A 181 11.74 5.39 -6.67
C THR A 181 10.99 6.24 -5.65
N GLU A 182 11.04 7.56 -5.78
CA GLU A 182 10.33 8.47 -4.87
C GLU A 182 8.81 8.31 -5.01
N SER A 183 8.29 8.25 -6.23
CA SER A 183 6.87 7.96 -6.51
C SER A 183 6.38 6.68 -5.81
N ALA A 184 7.12 5.57 -5.99
CA ALA A 184 6.77 4.30 -5.35
C ALA A 184 6.83 4.36 -3.81
N THR A 185 7.82 5.08 -3.28
CA THR A 185 7.99 5.23 -1.83
C THR A 185 6.87 6.06 -1.22
N VAL A 186 6.46 7.15 -1.88
CA VAL A 186 5.34 7.97 -1.43
C VAL A 186 4.03 7.19 -1.50
N GLN A 187 3.81 6.38 -2.54
CA GLN A 187 2.67 5.48 -2.62
C GLN A 187 2.63 4.48 -1.44
N TYR A 188 3.77 3.94 -1.03
CA TYR A 188 3.88 3.10 0.16
C TYR A 188 3.49 3.86 1.44
N TYR A 189 4.05 5.05 1.65
CA TYR A 189 3.72 5.85 2.83
C TYR A 189 2.24 6.23 2.89
N CYS A 190 1.62 6.61 1.76
CA CYS A 190 0.18 6.87 1.70
C CYS A 190 -0.63 5.63 2.05
N SER A 191 -0.27 4.46 1.51
CA SER A 191 -0.99 3.22 1.80
C SER A 191 -0.89 2.82 3.28
N ARG A 192 0.29 3.02 3.90
CA ARG A 192 0.51 2.75 5.32
C ARG A 192 -0.17 3.78 6.22
N MET A 193 -0.21 5.04 5.80
CA MET A 193 -0.95 6.11 6.47
C MET A 193 -2.44 5.78 6.52
N ASP A 194 -3.04 5.40 5.39
CA ASP A 194 -4.47 5.09 5.30
C ASP A 194 -4.83 3.86 6.15
N ALA A 195 -4.00 2.81 6.13
CA ALA A 195 -4.21 1.64 6.98
C ALA A 195 -4.13 1.98 8.48
N ALA A 196 -3.07 2.68 8.90
CA ALA A 196 -2.91 3.10 10.29
C ALA A 196 -4.05 4.03 10.76
N TRP A 197 -4.55 4.89 9.87
CA TRP A 197 -5.67 5.78 10.18
C TRP A 197 -6.96 4.99 10.44
N LYS A 198 -7.26 3.97 9.63
CA LYS A 198 -8.43 3.10 9.83
C LYS A 198 -8.34 2.28 11.10
N GLU A 199 -7.14 1.82 11.47
CA GLU A 199 -6.86 1.12 12.72
C GLU A 199 -6.94 2.05 13.96
N GLY A 200 -7.15 3.35 13.78
CA GLY A 200 -7.15 4.33 14.87
C GLY A 200 -5.74 4.67 15.40
N ASN A 201 -4.69 4.24 14.72
CA ASN A 201 -3.31 4.56 15.07
C ASN A 201 -2.89 5.91 14.45
N GLU A 202 -3.43 6.99 15.01
CA GLU A 202 -3.24 8.35 14.50
C GLU A 202 -1.77 8.77 14.50
N GLY A 203 -0.98 8.30 15.47
CA GLY A 203 0.44 8.61 15.57
C GLY A 203 1.26 8.07 14.39
N VAL A 204 1.02 6.81 14.00
CA VAL A 204 1.66 6.21 12.82
C VAL A 204 1.14 6.85 11.54
N ALA A 205 -0.16 7.11 11.44
CA ALA A 205 -0.74 7.79 10.28
C ALA A 205 -0.11 9.18 10.06
N TYR A 206 0.02 9.97 11.13
CA TYR A 206 0.67 11.28 11.07
C TYR A 206 2.13 11.19 10.66
N PHE A 207 2.90 10.29 11.29
CA PHE A 207 4.30 10.07 10.92
C PHE A 207 4.45 9.71 9.45
N MET A 208 3.62 8.81 8.92
CA MET A 208 3.67 8.39 7.52
C MET A 208 3.30 9.52 6.56
N LEU A 209 2.36 10.41 6.92
CA LEU A 209 2.15 11.64 6.14
C LEU A 209 3.41 12.49 6.11
N GLU A 210 4.05 12.73 7.26
CA GLU A 210 5.26 13.55 7.28
C GLU A 210 6.32 13.00 6.34
N GLN A 211 6.44 11.67 6.24
CA GLN A 211 7.31 11.03 5.26
C GLN A 211 6.82 11.19 3.82
N ALA A 212 5.52 11.05 3.56
CA ALA A 212 4.92 11.24 2.23
C ALA A 212 4.95 12.69 1.73
N THR A 213 5.02 13.66 2.65
CA THR A 213 4.99 15.10 2.37
C THR A 213 6.33 15.80 2.59
N ASP A 214 7.42 15.02 2.68
CA ASP A 214 8.78 15.55 2.71
C ASP A 214 9.02 16.42 1.46
N GLU A 215 9.46 17.66 1.68
CA GLU A 215 9.58 18.66 0.63
C GLU A 215 10.49 18.18 -0.51
N ARG A 216 11.57 17.49 -0.18
CA ARG A 216 12.55 17.04 -1.18
C ARG A 216 11.96 16.02 -2.15
N ARG A 217 11.07 15.16 -1.67
CA ARG A 217 10.46 14.09 -2.47
C ARG A 217 9.41 14.63 -3.43
N LEU A 218 8.60 15.57 -2.95
CA LEU A 218 7.52 16.15 -3.74
C LEU A 218 8.04 16.99 -4.92
N ASP A 219 9.25 17.53 -4.84
CA ASP A 219 9.84 18.33 -5.92
C ASP A 219 10.21 17.47 -7.15
N ASP A 220 10.51 16.19 -6.94
CA ASP A 220 10.86 15.25 -8.00
C ASP A 220 9.64 14.47 -8.54
N MET A 221 8.46 14.61 -7.93
CA MET A 221 7.27 13.86 -8.30
C MET A 221 6.41 14.54 -9.37
N PRO A 222 5.69 13.77 -10.22
CA PRO A 222 4.66 14.31 -11.09
C PRO A 222 3.55 15.01 -10.29
N LEU A 223 3.07 16.16 -10.79
CA LEU A 223 2.04 16.95 -10.12
C LEU A 223 0.77 16.15 -9.80
N THR A 224 0.37 15.23 -10.69
CA THR A 224 -0.80 14.37 -10.50
C THR A 224 -0.68 13.49 -9.26
N GLU A 225 0.51 13.01 -8.96
CA GLU A 225 0.75 12.17 -7.78
C GLU A 225 0.79 13.01 -6.50
N VAL A 226 1.37 14.22 -6.58
CA VAL A 226 1.35 15.19 -5.48
C VAL A 226 -0.09 15.56 -5.11
N GLU A 227 -0.95 15.78 -6.11
CA GLU A 227 -2.38 16.03 -5.91
C GLU A 227 -3.10 14.87 -5.23
N GLU A 228 -2.75 13.62 -5.54
CA GLU A 228 -3.31 12.43 -4.89
C GLU A 228 -2.94 12.38 -3.40
N VAL A 229 -1.66 12.59 -3.06
CA VAL A 229 -1.17 12.64 -1.67
C VAL A 229 -1.92 13.71 -0.88
N ILE A 230 -2.05 14.90 -1.48
CA ILE A 230 -2.78 16.04 -0.92
C ILE A 230 -4.27 15.71 -0.74
N GLY A 231 -4.87 15.00 -1.69
CA GLY A 231 -6.26 14.55 -1.65
C GLY A 231 -6.53 13.66 -0.43
N ARG A 232 -5.68 12.63 -0.24
CA ARG A 232 -5.74 11.73 0.93
C ARG A 232 -5.53 12.50 2.24
N ALA A 233 -4.54 13.37 2.27
CA ALA A 233 -4.26 14.24 3.41
C ALA A 233 -5.47 15.11 3.79
N THR A 234 -6.13 15.68 2.79
CA THR A 234 -7.35 16.47 2.97
C THR A 234 -8.51 15.62 3.49
N GLN A 235 -8.65 14.39 3.02
CA GLN A 235 -9.70 13.46 3.45
C GLN A 235 -9.55 13.08 4.93
N ILE A 236 -8.34 12.74 5.36
CA ILE A 236 -8.03 12.44 6.77
C ILE A 236 -8.29 13.68 7.64
N GLY A 237 -7.79 14.86 7.21
CA GLY A 237 -8.02 16.12 7.92
C GLY A 237 -9.52 16.45 8.09
N LYS A 238 -10.34 16.23 7.06
CA LYS A 238 -11.81 16.35 7.15
C LYS A 238 -12.40 15.34 8.14
N GLY A 239 -11.90 14.11 8.15
CA GLY A 239 -12.32 13.08 9.11
C GLY A 239 -12.06 13.50 10.57
N LEU A 240 -10.88 14.04 10.86
CA LEU A 240 -10.51 14.59 12.17
C LEU A 240 -11.45 15.73 12.59
N LEU A 241 -11.71 16.70 11.70
CA LEU A 241 -12.61 17.81 11.99
C LEU A 241 -14.03 17.35 12.29
N ARG A 242 -14.55 16.36 11.54
CA ARG A 242 -15.87 15.78 11.81
C ARG A 242 -15.93 15.07 13.16
N LYS A 243 -14.87 14.33 13.54
CA LYS A 243 -14.78 13.69 14.87
C LYS A 243 -14.80 14.74 15.98
N ALA A 244 -14.00 15.80 15.84
CA ALA A 244 -13.94 16.89 16.81
C ALA A 244 -15.26 17.68 16.92
N TRP A 245 -15.98 17.91 15.82
CA TRP A 245 -17.29 18.59 15.85
C TRP A 245 -18.47 17.69 16.21
N GLY A 246 -18.37 16.38 16.03
CA GLY A 246 -19.45 15.44 16.37
C GLY A 246 -19.60 15.19 17.86
N ASN A 247 -18.56 15.44 18.66
CA ASN A 247 -18.49 15.11 20.08
C ASN A 247 -18.92 16.24 21.03
N VAL A 248 -19.65 17.25 20.56
CA VAL A 248 -20.06 18.45 21.34
C VAL A 248 -20.89 18.13 22.60
N ALA A 249 -21.33 16.88 22.78
CA ALA A 249 -22.08 16.46 23.96
C ALA A 249 -21.22 16.11 25.20
N GLU A 250 -19.89 15.92 25.08
CA GLU A 250 -19.02 15.50 26.20
C GLU A 250 -17.93 16.56 26.49
N PRO A 251 -17.70 16.96 27.76
CA PRO A 251 -16.86 18.11 28.11
C PRO A 251 -15.32 17.87 28.06
N GLU A 252 -14.82 16.83 27.36
CA GLU A 252 -13.38 16.61 27.14
C GLU A 252 -12.80 17.49 26.00
N ALA A 253 -13.06 18.80 26.05
CA ALA A 253 -12.76 19.76 24.98
C ALA A 253 -11.26 20.01 24.68
N VAL A 254 -10.32 19.50 25.50
CA VAL A 254 -8.88 19.78 25.33
C VAL A 254 -8.26 18.91 24.22
N ALA A 255 -8.72 17.66 24.05
CA ALA A 255 -8.22 16.75 23.01
C ALA A 255 -8.60 17.23 21.60
N ASP A 256 -9.77 17.84 21.45
CA ASP A 256 -10.32 18.34 20.18
C ASP A 256 -9.50 19.52 19.60
N SER A 257 -8.93 20.36 20.46
CA SER A 257 -8.09 21.49 20.02
C SER A 257 -6.82 21.04 19.28
N LYS A 258 -6.21 19.93 19.71
CA LYS A 258 -5.01 19.36 19.09
C LYS A 258 -5.32 18.70 17.74
N MET A 259 -6.49 18.05 17.63
CA MET A 259 -6.96 17.49 16.36
C MET A 259 -7.23 18.59 15.32
N GLY A 260 -7.86 19.70 15.73
CA GLY A 260 -8.08 20.87 14.87
C GLY A 260 -6.77 21.50 14.38
N LEU A 261 -5.79 21.69 15.27
CA LEU A 261 -4.45 22.19 14.90
C LEU A 261 -3.72 21.25 13.94
N ASN A 262 -3.83 19.94 14.14
CA ASN A 262 -3.28 18.96 13.22
C ASN A 262 -3.95 19.07 11.85
N ALA A 263 -5.29 19.10 11.77
CA ALA A 263 -5.99 19.28 10.50
C ALA A 263 -5.55 20.55 9.75
N VAL A 264 -5.35 21.66 10.47
CA VAL A 264 -4.82 22.91 9.88
C VAL A 264 -3.41 22.73 9.35
N LYS A 265 -2.50 22.06 10.08
CA LYS A 265 -1.13 21.77 9.59
C LYS A 265 -1.14 20.96 8.29
N TRP A 266 -2.04 19.97 8.19
CA TRP A 266 -2.21 19.15 6.99
C TRP A 266 -2.66 20.02 5.79
N LEU A 267 -3.62 20.92 6.01
CA LEU A 267 -4.11 21.84 4.97
C LEU A 267 -3.09 22.94 4.60
N GLN A 268 -2.32 23.46 5.57
CA GLN A 268 -1.31 24.49 5.31
C GLN A 268 -0.16 23.98 4.43
N ARG A 269 0.26 22.72 4.60
CA ARG A 269 1.29 22.11 3.73
C ARG A 269 0.83 22.06 2.27
N ARG A 270 -0.46 21.77 2.02
CA ARG A 270 -1.07 21.83 0.68
C ARG A 270 -0.96 23.25 0.06
N PHE A 271 -1.36 24.28 0.80
CA PHE A 271 -1.41 25.64 0.27
C PHE A 271 -0.03 26.21 -0.07
N ARG A 272 1.00 25.90 0.72
CA ARG A 272 2.38 26.33 0.41
C ARG A 272 2.87 25.83 -0.95
N ARG A 273 2.47 24.63 -1.37
CA ARG A 273 2.86 24.04 -2.64
C ARG A 273 2.15 24.64 -3.84
N LEU A 274 0.84 24.85 -3.74
CA LEU A 274 0.06 25.50 -4.80
C LEU A 274 0.58 26.91 -5.09
N ASN A 275 0.91 27.67 -4.05
CA ASN A 275 1.43 29.02 -4.19
C ASN A 275 2.85 29.05 -4.79
N GLY A 276 3.71 28.08 -4.45
CA GLY A 276 5.04 27.95 -5.04
C GLY A 276 5.04 27.55 -6.51
N SER A 277 4.09 26.70 -6.94
CA SER A 277 3.98 26.26 -8.34
C SER A 277 3.43 27.35 -9.27
N GLN A 278 2.53 28.21 -8.79
CA GLN A 278 2.05 29.36 -9.57
C GLN A 278 3.15 30.39 -9.83
N ALA A 279 4.02 30.66 -8.85
CA ALA A 279 5.12 31.60 -8.99
C ALA A 279 6.14 31.21 -10.09
N MET A 280 6.32 29.91 -10.38
CA MET A 280 7.19 29.45 -11.47
C MET A 280 6.55 29.55 -12.86
N LYS A 281 5.22 29.66 -12.98
CA LYS A 281 4.54 29.76 -14.29
C LYS A 281 4.47 31.19 -14.82
N GLU A 282 4.73 32.18 -13.97
CA GLU A 282 4.66 33.61 -14.31
C GLU A 282 6.02 34.25 -14.62
N THR A 283 7.10 33.46 -14.59
CA THR A 283 8.48 33.85 -14.95
C THR A 283 8.97 33.10 -16.17
#